data_AF-A0AAE1AHY6-F1
#
_entry.id   AF-A0AAE1AHY6-F1
#
_cell.length_a   1.000
_cell.length_b   1.000
_cell.length_c   1.000
_cell.angle_alpha   90.00
_cell.angle_beta   90.00
_cell.angle_gamma   90.00
#
_symmetry.space_group_name_H-M   'P 1'
#
loop_
_entity.id
_entity.type
_entity.pdbx_description
1 polymer ?
#
loop_
_entity_poly.entity_id
_entity_poly.type
_entity_poly.pdbx_seq_one_letter_code
_entity_poly.pdbx_strand_id
1 'polypeptide(L)'
;MDQSSNTDLDAVYWDDAYDTGKTRWHRQQVHSVLMKHFAKLNPDDKAKNVLVTMCGMTVDMNWLADKGLQVVGVDIALQALTKYMSNSGQNWTEQPAPKFGNTAKVFTASHSQDSLVMSRMVLLECPRPCDSHALVSCSMRSV
;
A
#
# COMPACT_ATOMS: atom_id res chain seq x y z
N MET A 1 -23.29 10.89 29.25
CA MET A 1 -22.03 10.29 29.68
C MET A 1 -20.96 10.66 28.66
N ASP A 2 -19.77 10.95 29.17
CA ASP A 2 -18.62 11.60 28.54
C ASP A 2 -18.33 11.24 27.07
N GLN A 3 -18.12 12.29 26.26
CA GLN A 3 -17.59 12.23 24.91
C GLN A 3 -16.06 12.23 25.00
N SER A 4 -15.44 11.06 25.12
CA SER A 4 -14.01 10.90 24.83
C SER A 4 -13.85 10.56 23.35
N SER A 5 -13.66 11.60 22.53
CA SER A 5 -13.20 11.53 21.15
C SER A 5 -11.84 10.84 21.09
N ASN A 6 -11.82 9.53 20.92
CA ASN A 6 -10.58 8.80 20.67
C ASN A 6 -10.27 8.87 19.17
N THR A 7 -9.53 9.89 18.77
CA THR A 7 -9.02 10.09 17.40
C THR A 7 -7.82 9.18 17.13
N ASP A 8 -7.97 7.88 17.38
CA ASP A 8 -6.95 6.92 16.99
C ASP A 8 -7.17 6.54 15.53
N LEU A 9 -6.28 7.01 14.66
CA LEU A 9 -6.20 6.61 13.25
C LEU A 9 -5.61 5.20 13.16
N ASP A 10 -6.34 4.22 13.69
CA ASP A 10 -5.95 2.81 13.70
C ASP A 10 -6.47 2.07 12.46
N ALA A 11 -6.15 0.78 12.36
CA ALA A 11 -6.57 -0.06 11.25
C ALA A 11 -8.11 -0.08 11.08
N VAL A 12 -8.86 -0.03 12.19
CA VAL A 12 -10.32 -0.08 12.19
C VAL A 12 -10.89 1.19 11.58
N TYR A 13 -10.35 2.35 11.94
CA TYR A 13 -10.75 3.61 11.33
C TYR A 13 -10.55 3.62 9.81
N TRP A 14 -9.37 3.18 9.34
CA TRP A 14 -9.09 3.18 7.91
C TRP A 14 -9.93 2.15 7.16
N ASP A 15 -10.17 0.97 7.74
CA ASP A 15 -11.08 -0.02 7.15
C ASP A 15 -12.52 0.53 7.05
N ASP A 16 -13.06 1.20 8.08
CA ASP A 16 -14.37 1.87 8.01
C ASP A 16 -14.40 2.95 6.93
N ALA A 17 -13.34 3.76 6.83
CA ALA A 17 -13.27 4.81 5.82
C ALA A 17 -13.30 4.23 4.40
N TYR A 18 -12.60 3.13 4.15
CA TYR A 18 -12.66 2.44 2.86
C TYR A 18 -14.02 1.79 2.64
N ASP A 19 -14.60 1.13 3.63
CA ASP A 19 -15.90 0.46 3.51
C ASP A 19 -17.04 1.45 3.21
N THR A 20 -17.13 2.52 3.99
CA THR A 20 -18.13 3.59 3.85
C THR A 20 -17.88 4.55 2.69
N GLY A 21 -16.79 4.38 1.94
CA GLY A 21 -16.45 5.22 0.80
C GLY A 21 -15.98 6.63 1.17
N LYS A 22 -15.54 6.86 2.41
CA LYS A 22 -14.95 8.14 2.88
C LYS A 22 -13.51 8.32 2.39
N THR A 23 -13.23 8.01 1.13
CA THR A 23 -11.89 7.94 0.54
C THR A 23 -11.58 9.16 -0.33
N ARG A 24 -11.78 10.38 0.19
CA ARG A 24 -11.60 11.64 -0.58
C ARG A 24 -10.19 11.84 -1.15
N TRP A 25 -9.19 11.19 -0.57
CA TRP A 25 -7.80 11.18 -1.05
C TRP A 25 -7.59 10.27 -2.27
N HIS A 26 -8.46 9.29 -2.48
CA HIS A 26 -8.32 8.35 -3.59
C HIS A 26 -8.55 9.06 -4.93
N ARG A 27 -7.66 8.78 -5.89
CA ARG A 27 -7.75 9.28 -7.26
C ARG A 27 -7.90 8.10 -8.21
N GLN A 28 -8.81 8.26 -9.18
CA GLN A 28 -9.04 7.29 -10.24
C GLN A 28 -7.98 7.37 -11.37
N GLN A 29 -7.15 8.42 -11.35
CA GLN A 29 -6.09 8.65 -12.33
C GLN A 29 -4.74 8.74 -11.63
N VAL A 30 -3.70 8.33 -12.36
CA VAL A 30 -2.31 8.40 -11.90
C VAL A 30 -1.96 9.82 -11.47
N HIS A 31 -1.22 9.95 -10.38
CA HIS A 31 -0.83 11.23 -9.84
C HIS A 31 -0.02 12.04 -10.87
N SER A 32 -0.54 13.20 -11.30
CA SER A 32 0.07 14.00 -12.37
C SER A 32 1.51 14.44 -12.07
N VAL A 33 1.81 14.73 -10.81
CA VAL A 33 3.17 15.08 -10.37
C VAL A 33 4.11 13.87 -10.45
N LEU A 34 3.62 12.65 -10.18
CA LEU A 34 4.42 11.43 -10.36
C LEU A 34 4.83 11.31 -11.83
N MET A 35 3.86 11.38 -12.75
CA MET A 35 4.14 11.33 -14.19
C MET A 35 5.11 12.42 -14.64
N LYS A 36 4.90 13.67 -14.19
CA LYS A 36 5.74 14.82 -14.56
C LYS A 36 7.19 14.68 -14.11
N HIS A 37 7.42 14.07 -12.94
CA HIS A 37 8.75 13.99 -12.33
C HIS A 37 9.40 12.60 -12.44
N PHE A 38 8.71 11.59 -12.98
CA PHE A 38 9.19 10.22 -13.03
C PHE A 38 10.55 10.06 -13.71
N ALA A 39 10.78 10.73 -14.84
CA ALA A 39 12.07 10.69 -15.54
C ALA A 39 13.25 11.20 -14.68
N LYS A 40 12.97 12.08 -13.71
CA LYS A 40 13.97 12.56 -12.75
C LYS A 40 14.12 11.61 -11.54
N LEU A 41 13.06 10.88 -11.20
CA LEU A 41 13.06 9.90 -10.11
C LEU A 41 13.74 8.59 -10.51
N ASN A 42 13.68 8.23 -11.80
CA ASN A 42 14.32 7.04 -12.35
C ASN A 42 15.17 7.38 -13.59
N PRO A 43 16.27 8.14 -13.45
CA PRO A 43 17.15 8.44 -14.58
C PRO A 43 17.80 7.14 -15.09
N ASP A 44 17.85 6.99 -16.41
CA ASP A 44 18.41 5.83 -17.13
C ASP A 44 17.79 4.47 -16.77
N ASP A 45 16.55 4.45 -16.24
CA ASP A 45 15.83 3.23 -15.85
C ASP A 45 16.61 2.32 -14.87
N LYS A 46 17.44 2.93 -14.01
CA LYS A 46 18.30 2.24 -13.03
C LYS A 46 17.51 1.63 -11.88
N ALA A 47 16.47 2.30 -11.39
CA ALA A 47 15.61 1.75 -10.37
C ALA A 47 14.81 0.60 -10.97
N LYS A 48 14.82 -0.54 -10.28
CA LYS A 48 14.02 -1.73 -10.63
C LYS A 48 12.92 -2.02 -9.62
N ASN A 49 13.02 -1.46 -8.41
CA ASN A 49 12.13 -1.72 -7.30
C ASN A 49 11.59 -0.41 -6.74
N VAL A 50 10.30 -0.34 -6.44
CA VAL A 50 9.64 0.82 -5.82
C VAL A 50 8.76 0.36 -4.66
N LEU A 51 8.86 1.07 -3.54
CA LEU A 51 8.00 0.91 -2.39
C LEU A 51 6.97 2.05 -2.35
N VAL A 52 5.69 1.72 -2.22
CA VAL A 52 4.59 2.66 -2.05
C VAL A 52 3.98 2.45 -0.66
N THR A 53 4.26 3.37 0.26
CA THR A 53 3.73 3.34 1.63
C THR A 53 2.33 3.94 1.69
N MET A 54 1.46 3.37 2.53
CA MET A 54 0.03 3.71 2.60
C MET A 54 -0.61 3.70 1.22
N CYS A 55 -0.36 2.62 0.47
CA CYS A 55 -0.73 2.55 -0.93
C CYS A 55 -2.25 2.54 -1.16
N GLY A 56 -3.02 2.12 -0.16
CA GLY A 56 -4.46 1.94 -0.21
C GLY A 56 -4.88 1.18 -1.46
N MET A 57 -5.61 1.89 -2.34
CA MET A 57 -5.99 1.38 -3.65
C MET A 57 -5.51 2.27 -4.80
N THR A 58 -4.31 2.88 -4.67
CA THR A 58 -3.78 3.80 -5.68
C THR A 58 -3.54 3.10 -7.03
N VAL A 59 -3.98 3.75 -8.12
CA VAL A 59 -3.71 3.32 -9.49
C VAL A 59 -2.25 3.54 -9.91
N ASP A 60 -1.50 4.33 -9.13
CA ASP A 60 -0.07 4.61 -9.38
C ASP A 60 0.76 3.31 -9.36
N MET A 61 0.37 2.32 -8.55
CA MET A 61 1.08 1.03 -8.48
C MET A 61 1.04 0.28 -9.82
N ASN A 62 -0.12 0.25 -10.49
CA ASN A 62 -0.24 -0.34 -11.82
C ASN A 62 0.60 0.43 -12.84
N TRP A 63 0.56 1.76 -12.79
CA TRP A 63 1.34 2.59 -13.72
C TRP A 63 2.86 2.40 -13.55
N LEU A 64 3.34 2.28 -12.31
CA LEU A 64 4.74 1.97 -12.02
C LEU A 64 5.12 0.56 -12.50
N ALA A 65 4.22 -0.40 -12.29
CA ALA A 65 4.37 -1.78 -12.78
C ALA A 65 4.46 -1.83 -14.31
N ASP A 66 3.63 -1.07 -15.02
CA ASP A 66 3.64 -0.96 -16.49
C ASP A 66 4.93 -0.33 -17.02
N LYS A 67 5.69 0.39 -16.18
CA LYS A 67 7.05 0.88 -16.49
C LYS A 67 8.14 -0.18 -16.31
N GLY A 68 7.79 -1.42 -15.97
CA GLY A 68 8.71 -2.52 -15.72
C GLY A 68 9.37 -2.46 -14.35
N LEU A 69 8.79 -1.72 -13.39
CA LEU A 69 9.24 -1.68 -12.01
C LEU A 69 8.57 -2.79 -11.20
N GLN A 70 9.33 -3.42 -10.30
CA GLN A 70 8.78 -4.26 -9.24
C GLN A 70 8.21 -3.36 -8.14
N VAL A 71 6.89 -3.41 -7.95
CA VAL A 71 6.18 -2.54 -7.02
C VAL A 71 5.79 -3.31 -5.76
N VAL A 72 6.15 -2.76 -4.60
CA VAL A 72 5.74 -3.25 -3.29
C VAL A 72 4.84 -2.20 -2.65
N GLY A 73 3.61 -2.57 -2.32
CA GLY A 73 2.68 -1.73 -1.58
C GLY A 73 2.68 -2.10 -0.10
N VAL A 74 2.55 -1.13 0.79
CA VAL A 74 2.36 -1.40 2.23
C VAL A 74 1.22 -0.56 2.72
N ASP A 75 0.23 -1.17 3.38
CA ASP A 75 -0.91 -0.48 3.95
C ASP A 75 -1.35 -1.11 5.27
N ILE A 76 -2.17 -0.41 6.03
CA ILE A 76 -2.77 -0.86 7.29
C ILE A 76 -4.25 -1.22 7.11
N ALA A 77 -4.90 -0.73 6.05
CA ALA A 77 -6.31 -0.95 5.76
C ALA A 77 -6.47 -2.18 4.85
N LEU A 78 -6.88 -3.31 5.43
CA LEU A 78 -7.15 -4.53 4.67
C LEU A 78 -8.27 -4.32 3.65
N GLN A 79 -9.25 -3.47 3.94
CA GLN A 79 -10.34 -3.14 3.01
C GLN A 79 -9.81 -2.40 1.77
N ALA A 80 -8.80 -1.54 1.92
CA ALA A 80 -8.20 -0.86 0.79
C ALA A 80 -7.49 -1.86 -0.14
N LEU A 81 -6.70 -2.77 0.44
CA LEU A 81 -6.01 -3.83 -0.31
C LEU A 81 -7.01 -4.76 -1.00
N THR A 82 -8.08 -5.16 -0.31
CA THR A 82 -9.13 -6.02 -0.87
C THR A 82 -9.78 -5.37 -2.09
N LYS A 83 -10.17 -4.09 -1.97
CA LYS A 83 -10.74 -3.33 -3.10
C LYS A 83 -9.76 -3.18 -4.26
N TYR A 84 -8.49 -2.92 -3.97
CA TYR A 84 -7.46 -2.90 -5.01
C TYR A 84 -7.35 -4.24 -5.75
N MET A 85 -7.25 -5.35 -5.00
CA MET A 85 -7.11 -6.68 -5.57
C MET A 85 -8.32 -7.03 -6.45
N SER A 86 -9.55 -6.76 -5.98
CA SER A 86 -10.76 -6.96 -6.77
C SER A 86 -10.79 -6.13 -8.05
N ASN A 87 -10.34 -4.87 -8.00
CA ASN A 87 -10.32 -3.98 -9.16
C ASN A 87 -9.21 -4.31 -10.16
N SER A 88 -8.15 -4.98 -9.73
CA SER A 88 -6.98 -5.28 -10.56
C SER A 88 -7.22 -6.36 -11.62
N GLY A 89 -8.27 -7.17 -11.47
CA GLY A 89 -8.55 -8.32 -12.35
C GLY A 89 -7.50 -9.44 -12.31
N GLN A 90 -6.57 -9.40 -11.35
CA GLN A 90 -5.50 -10.38 -11.19
C GLN A 90 -5.86 -11.45 -10.16
N ASN A 91 -5.20 -12.60 -10.25
CA ASN A 91 -5.26 -13.63 -9.21
C ASN A 91 -4.22 -13.33 -8.13
N TRP A 92 -4.69 -13.13 -6.90
CA TRP A 92 -3.86 -12.84 -5.74
C TRP A 92 -3.74 -14.05 -4.83
N THR A 93 -2.55 -14.28 -4.30
CA THR A 93 -2.27 -15.29 -3.28
C THR A 93 -1.88 -14.61 -1.98
N GLU A 94 -2.46 -15.06 -0.87
CA GLU A 94 -2.17 -14.59 0.47
C GLU A 94 -1.15 -15.51 1.15
N GLN A 95 -0.19 -14.94 1.86
CA GLN A 95 0.78 -15.64 2.69
C GLN A 95 0.97 -14.91 4.04
N PRO A 96 1.05 -15.63 5.17
CA PRO A 96 1.40 -15.04 6.45
C PRO A 96 2.80 -14.40 6.43
N ALA A 97 2.96 -13.28 7.11
CA ALA A 97 4.21 -12.52 7.15
C ALA A 97 4.68 -12.28 8.61
N PRO A 98 5.00 -13.35 9.36
CA PRO A 98 5.26 -13.27 10.81
C PRO A 98 6.41 -12.34 11.21
N LYS A 99 7.33 -12.05 10.27
CA LYS A 99 8.42 -11.09 10.47
C LYS A 99 7.95 -9.65 10.67
N PHE A 100 6.70 -9.33 10.29
CA PHE A 100 6.12 -7.99 10.34
C PHE A 100 4.95 -7.85 11.33
N GLY A 101 4.65 -8.91 12.09
CA GLY A 101 3.51 -8.99 12.99
C GLY A 101 2.82 -10.34 12.87
N ASN A 102 2.10 -10.75 13.91
CA ASN A 102 1.47 -12.07 13.94
C ASN A 102 0.27 -12.16 12.99
N THR A 103 -0.37 -11.03 12.67
CA THR A 103 -1.47 -11.00 11.68
C THR A 103 -1.09 -10.31 10.38
N ALA A 104 0.18 -9.90 10.25
CA ALA A 104 0.68 -9.32 9.01
C ALA A 104 0.58 -10.35 7.87
N LYS A 105 0.11 -9.87 6.72
CA LYS A 105 -0.13 -10.69 5.53
C LYS A 105 0.60 -10.10 4.35
N VAL A 106 1.05 -10.98 3.48
CA VAL A 106 1.64 -10.65 2.19
C VAL A 106 0.70 -11.14 1.11
N PHE A 107 0.30 -10.25 0.22
CA PHE A 107 -0.43 -10.62 -0.99
C PHE A 107 0.50 -10.52 -2.18
N THR A 108 0.49 -11.53 -3.04
CA THR A 108 1.28 -11.56 -4.27
C THR A 108 0.41 -11.88 -5.48
N ALA A 109 0.63 -11.14 -6.56
CA ALA A 109 0.05 -11.47 -7.88
C ALA A 109 1.18 -11.74 -8.89
N SER A 110 0.92 -12.67 -9.80
CA SER A 110 1.79 -12.97 -10.94
C SER A 110 1.16 -12.39 -12.20
N HIS A 111 1.79 -11.40 -12.81
CA HIS A 111 1.36 -10.87 -14.11
C HIS A 111 1.98 -11.66 -15.26
N SER A 112 1.14 -12.11 -16.20
CA SER A 112 1.56 -12.86 -17.38
C SER A 112 1.71 -11.92 -18.57
N GLN A 113 2.89 -11.31 -18.74
CA GLN A 113 3.54 -11.04 -20.04
C GLN A 113 4.87 -10.28 -19.81
N ASP A 114 5.99 -10.98 -20.04
CA ASP A 114 7.35 -10.51 -20.36
C ASP A 114 7.95 -9.25 -19.71
N SER A 115 7.44 -8.80 -18.57
CA SER A 115 8.11 -7.86 -17.67
C SER A 115 7.61 -8.13 -16.26
N LEU A 116 8.47 -8.68 -15.39
CA LEU A 116 8.14 -9.13 -14.04
C LEU A 116 7.42 -8.05 -13.22
N VAL A 117 6.24 -8.36 -12.68
CA VAL A 117 5.64 -7.59 -11.57
C VAL A 117 5.08 -8.58 -10.55
N MET A 118 5.82 -8.79 -9.47
CA MET A 118 5.30 -9.36 -8.24
C MET A 118 4.82 -8.21 -7.35
N SER A 119 3.53 -7.88 -7.45
CA SER A 119 2.93 -6.90 -6.55
C SER A 119 2.86 -7.51 -5.16
N ARG A 120 3.81 -7.17 -4.29
CA ARG A 120 3.81 -7.62 -2.89
C ARG A 120 3.09 -6.56 -2.07
N MET A 121 1.93 -6.88 -1.50
CA MET A 121 1.25 -6.00 -0.54
C MET A 121 1.45 -6.52 0.86
N VAL A 122 1.98 -5.70 1.77
CA VAL A 122 2.11 -6.06 3.18
C VAL A 122 1.07 -5.30 4.00
N LEU A 123 0.23 -6.04 4.71
CA LEU A 123 -0.61 -5.49 5.77
C LEU A 123 0.23 -5.36 7.05
N LEU A 124 0.44 -4.14 7.54
CA LEU A 124 1.11 -3.92 8.82
C LEU A 124 0.10 -3.72 9.94
N GLU A 125 0.34 -4.36 11.07
CA GLU A 125 -0.37 -4.04 12.31
C GLU A 125 0.31 -2.86 12.99
N CYS A 126 -0.48 -1.94 13.57
CA CYS A 126 0.04 -1.02 14.57
C CYS A 126 0.13 -1.79 15.89
N PRO A 127 1.32 -2.13 16.43
CA PRO A 127 1.42 -3.08 17.54
C PRO A 127 0.92 -2.53 18.88
N ARG A 128 0.57 -1.24 18.97
CA ARG A 128 0.02 -0.58 20.17
C ARG A 128 -0.78 0.68 19.80
N PRO A 129 -1.76 1.12 20.61
CA PRO A 129 -2.23 2.50 20.56
C PRO A 129 -1.02 3.39 20.88
N CYS A 130 -0.42 3.98 19.84
CA CYS A 130 0.71 4.88 19.99
C CYS A 130 0.12 6.29 20.08
N ASP A 131 0.27 6.93 21.24
CA ASP A 131 -0.04 8.34 21.43
C ASP A 131 0.52 9.18 20.27
N SER A 132 -0.23 10.20 19.89
CA SER A 132 -0.39 10.83 18.56
C SER A 132 0.84 11.46 17.88
N HIS A 133 2.07 11.06 18.21
CA HIS A 133 3.31 11.73 17.77
C HIS A 133 4.35 10.84 17.06
N ALA A 134 4.06 9.57 16.73
CA ALA A 134 5.08 8.68 16.16
C ALA A 134 4.64 7.90 14.91
N LEU A 135 4.43 8.59 13.79
CA LEU A 135 4.24 7.94 12.47
C LEU A 135 5.52 7.86 11.61
N VAL A 136 6.69 8.33 12.07
CA VAL A 136 7.88 8.47 11.19
C VAL A 136 9.07 7.57 11.56
N SER A 137 9.01 6.74 12.61
CA SER A 137 10.18 5.95 13.04
C SER A 137 9.96 4.44 13.08
N CYS A 138 9.38 3.85 12.04
CA CYS A 138 9.58 2.44 11.78
C CYS A 138 10.68 2.30 10.71
N SER A 139 11.94 2.24 11.17
CA SER A 139 13.11 2.01 10.32
C SER A 139 12.95 0.67 9.59
N MET A 140 12.56 0.69 8.32
CA MET A 140 12.77 -0.43 7.41
C MET A 140 14.29 -0.59 7.23
N ARG A 141 14.91 -1.43 8.06
CA ARG A 141 16.22 -1.99 7.70
C ARG A 141 15.97 -2.95 6.56
N SER A 142 16.46 -2.60 5.37
CA SER A 142 16.65 -3.54 4.28
C SER A 142 17.35 -4.78 4.80
N VAL A 143 16.77 -5.95 4.52
CA VAL A 143 17.47 -7.23 4.56
C VAL A 143 17.98 -7.49 3.15
#